data_AF-A0AAF0IJF6-F1
#
_entry.id   AF-A0AAF0IJF6-F1
#
_cell.length_a   1.000
_cell.length_b   1.000
_cell.length_c   1.000
_cell.angle_alpha   90.00
_cell.angle_beta   90.00
_cell.angle_gamma   90.00
#
_symmetry.space_group_name_H-M   'P 1'
#
loop_
_entity.id
_entity.type
_entity.pdbx_description
1 polymer ?
#
loop_
_entity_poly.entity_id
_entity_poly.type
_entity_poly.pdbx_seq_one_letter_code
_entity_poly.pdbx_strand_id
1 'polypeptide(L)'
;MSFLRSVKDRISNNAFRPPLTRREKQPEKIGLTTLGVDDSTVETSQRLHLYHRAHRWDPNLDDDYLKDVADAANSYEGSPANKHMIRRVMENSPYPEVRAAVRNRDEDVPVDTIRAWTIGLLLTTIGAGLNSLFSLRAPSIAVSSMVALLVAHPLGLAWAKVMPDKKIKAFGQEWHLNPGPFNLKEHALIVIMANASFGTGVAYFTDTIQAQKAFYKTDFGWAFNSCLAVSTQMVGFGIAGLLRRILVEPGSMIWPQTLVSTSFLYTLHDDTPPNPATTNGWRIPRYRYFLYVFTGAFVWYWFPGFIAPFLSVFAFATWIKPNNALVNQLFGGWTGISLIPITFDWSQISG
;
A
#
# COMPACT_ATOMS: atom_id res chain seq x y z
N MET A 1 -33.81 33.01 -52.25
CA MET A 1 -34.59 33.39 -51.04
C MET A 1 -34.96 32.19 -50.15
N SER A 2 -34.10 31.16 -50.04
CA SER A 2 -34.35 29.96 -49.19
C SER A 2 -33.28 29.71 -48.11
N PHE A 3 -32.32 30.63 -47.93
CA PHE A 3 -31.22 30.46 -46.97
C PHE A 3 -31.43 31.16 -45.62
N LEU A 4 -32.42 32.07 -45.51
CA LEU A 4 -32.71 32.82 -44.27
C LEU A 4 -33.85 32.24 -43.42
N ARG A 5 -34.57 31.21 -43.89
CA ARG A 5 -35.59 30.50 -43.06
C ARG A 5 -34.99 29.42 -42.16
N SER A 6 -33.89 28.78 -42.56
CA SER A 6 -33.29 27.67 -41.79
C SER A 6 -32.58 28.11 -40.50
N VAL A 7 -32.21 29.40 -40.38
CA VAL A 7 -31.56 29.94 -39.18
C VAL A 7 -32.58 30.39 -38.13
N LYS A 8 -33.81 30.74 -38.53
CA LYS A 8 -34.85 31.22 -37.61
C LYS A 8 -35.50 30.09 -36.78
N ASP A 9 -35.58 28.89 -37.33
CA ASP A 9 -36.16 27.72 -36.64
C ASP A 9 -35.18 27.03 -35.67
N ARG A 10 -33.87 27.35 -35.74
CA ARG A 10 -32.88 26.83 -34.77
C ARG A 10 -32.68 27.69 -33.53
N ILE A 11 -33.23 28.91 -33.50
CA ILE A 11 -33.09 29.84 -32.36
C ILE A 11 -34.37 29.90 -31.52
N SER A 12 -35.52 29.49 -32.04
CA SER A 12 -36.80 29.49 -31.29
C SER A 12 -37.01 28.29 -30.34
N ASN A 13 -36.15 27.26 -30.37
CA ASN A 13 -36.25 26.10 -29.47
C ASN A 13 -35.42 26.22 -28.18
N ASN A 14 -34.78 27.37 -27.91
CA ASN A 14 -34.19 27.67 -26.61
C ASN A 14 -35.22 28.36 -25.70
N ALA A 15 -36.31 27.66 -25.42
CA ALA A 15 -37.20 28.02 -24.33
C ALA A 15 -36.58 27.58 -23.00
N PHE A 16 -35.99 28.56 -22.32
CA PHE A 16 -35.88 28.72 -20.87
C PHE A 16 -36.55 27.59 -20.04
N ARG A 17 -35.77 26.57 -19.64
CA ARG A 17 -36.21 25.64 -18.60
C ARG A 17 -36.10 26.35 -17.24
N PRO A 18 -37.15 26.40 -16.42
CA PRO A 18 -37.06 26.98 -15.08
C PRO A 18 -36.04 26.18 -14.25
N PRO A 19 -35.41 26.80 -13.22
CA PRO A 19 -34.52 26.08 -12.34
C PRO A 19 -35.30 24.94 -11.71
N LEU A 20 -34.75 23.72 -11.80
CA LEU A 20 -35.31 22.54 -11.17
C LEU A 20 -35.52 22.86 -9.70
N THR A 21 -36.77 23.09 -9.31
CA THR A 21 -37.20 23.07 -7.92
C THR A 21 -36.62 21.81 -7.32
N ARG A 22 -35.81 21.98 -6.28
CA ARG A 22 -35.25 20.93 -5.44
C ARG A 22 -36.39 19.97 -5.08
N ARG A 23 -36.52 18.88 -5.85
CA ARG A 23 -37.25 17.70 -5.39
C ARG A 23 -36.58 17.37 -4.06
N GLU A 24 -37.32 17.46 -2.97
CA GLU A 24 -36.92 16.79 -1.74
C GLU A 24 -36.54 15.39 -2.15
N LYS A 25 -35.25 15.07 -2.06
CA LYS A 25 -34.80 13.69 -2.09
C LYS A 25 -35.41 13.06 -0.84
N GLN A 26 -36.64 12.54 -0.99
CA GLN A 26 -37.04 11.36 -0.25
C GLN A 26 -35.87 10.38 -0.33
N PRO A 27 -35.47 9.76 0.79
CA PRO A 27 -34.30 8.90 0.82
C PRO A 27 -34.48 7.86 -0.27
N GLU A 28 -33.68 8.02 -1.32
CA GLU A 28 -33.58 7.09 -2.43
C GLU A 28 -33.19 5.79 -1.75
N LYS A 29 -34.15 4.85 -1.66
CA LYS A 29 -33.86 3.48 -1.27
C LYS A 29 -32.90 2.98 -2.33
N ILE A 30 -31.61 3.17 -2.07
CA ILE A 30 -30.52 2.72 -2.90
C ILE A 30 -30.81 1.25 -3.15
N GLY A 31 -31.05 0.92 -4.42
CA GLY A 31 -31.33 -0.42 -4.85
C GLY A 31 -30.24 -1.33 -4.30
N LEU A 32 -30.58 -2.08 -3.26
CA LEU A 32 -29.93 -3.32 -2.92
C LEU A 32 -30.25 -4.26 -4.08
N THR A 33 -29.45 -4.21 -5.14
CA THR A 33 -29.26 -5.38 -5.98
C THR A 33 -28.50 -6.38 -5.14
N THR A 34 -29.29 -7.14 -4.39
CA THR A 34 -28.96 -8.43 -3.82
C THR A 34 -28.24 -9.26 -4.88
N LEU A 35 -26.94 -9.50 -4.68
CA LEU A 35 -26.41 -10.81 -5.03
C LEU A 35 -27.31 -11.79 -4.28
N GLY A 36 -28.06 -12.58 -5.04
CA GLY A 36 -29.13 -13.42 -4.52
C GLY A 36 -28.62 -14.29 -3.39
N VAL A 37 -29.08 -14.02 -2.18
CA VAL A 37 -29.14 -15.04 -1.12
C VAL A 37 -30.37 -15.91 -1.45
N ASP A 38 -30.32 -16.53 -2.62
CA ASP A 38 -31.20 -17.61 -3.08
C ASP A 38 -30.34 -18.90 -3.25
N ASP A 39 -29.15 -18.94 -2.66
CA ASP A 39 -28.40 -20.17 -2.47
C ASP A 39 -29.20 -21.06 -1.52
N SER A 40 -29.41 -22.31 -1.92
CA SER A 40 -30.15 -23.30 -1.14
C SER A 40 -29.70 -23.27 0.33
N THR A 41 -30.67 -23.29 1.24
CA THR A 41 -30.45 -23.19 2.69
C THR A 41 -29.38 -24.18 3.20
N VAL A 42 -29.31 -25.34 2.54
CA VAL A 42 -28.37 -26.44 2.75
C VAL A 42 -26.94 -26.08 2.31
N GLU A 43 -26.76 -25.38 1.19
CA GLU A 43 -25.43 -24.97 0.72
C GLU A 43 -24.80 -23.95 1.68
N THR A 44 -25.61 -23.05 2.22
CA THR A 44 -25.16 -22.04 3.19
C THR A 44 -24.69 -22.70 4.49
N SER A 45 -25.47 -23.63 5.05
CA SER A 45 -25.08 -24.34 6.28
C SER A 45 -23.84 -25.23 6.05
N GLN A 46 -23.75 -25.90 4.90
CA GLN A 46 -22.58 -26.69 4.53
C GLN A 46 -21.32 -25.82 4.44
N ARG A 47 -21.41 -24.62 3.83
CA ARG A 47 -20.30 -23.67 3.76
C ARG A 47 -19.84 -23.18 5.13
N LEU A 48 -20.77 -22.90 6.05
CA LEU A 48 -20.41 -22.52 7.43
C LEU A 48 -19.70 -23.65 8.17
N HIS A 49 -20.14 -24.90 8.01
CA HIS A 49 -19.45 -26.05 8.58
C HIS A 49 -18.04 -26.24 8.00
N LEU A 50 -17.86 -26.05 6.69
CA LEU A 50 -16.56 -26.08 6.05
C LEU A 50 -15.65 -24.96 6.57
N TYR A 51 -16.20 -23.76 6.73
CA TYR A 51 -15.49 -22.61 7.28
C TYR A 51 -15.01 -22.88 8.71
N HIS A 52 -15.90 -23.32 9.60
CA HIS A 52 -15.53 -23.68 10.97
C HIS A 52 -14.44 -24.76 11.01
N ARG A 53 -14.56 -25.78 10.14
CA ARG A 53 -13.55 -26.86 10.07
C ARG A 53 -12.19 -26.36 9.58
N ALA A 54 -12.17 -25.44 8.61
CA ALA A 54 -10.95 -24.88 8.04
C ALA A 54 -10.21 -23.98 9.05
N HIS A 55 -10.96 -23.20 9.83
CA HIS A 55 -10.40 -22.23 10.78
C HIS A 55 -10.27 -22.75 12.21
N ARG A 56 -10.61 -24.02 12.48
CA ARG A 56 -10.56 -24.61 13.84
C ARG A 56 -9.20 -24.50 14.54
N TRP A 57 -8.12 -24.50 13.76
CA TRP A 57 -6.74 -24.50 14.26
C TRP A 57 -6.02 -23.19 13.97
N ASP A 58 -6.77 -22.14 13.68
CA ASP A 58 -6.24 -20.84 13.31
C ASP A 58 -5.93 -20.00 14.56
N PRO A 59 -4.65 -19.73 14.88
CA PRO A 59 -4.29 -18.96 16.07
C PRO A 59 -4.66 -17.48 15.96
N ASN A 60 -4.97 -16.99 14.75
CA ASN A 60 -5.28 -15.58 14.50
C ASN A 60 -6.79 -15.28 14.61
N LEU A 61 -7.62 -16.29 14.91
CA LEU A 61 -9.07 -16.14 14.99
C LEU A 61 -9.56 -16.44 16.42
N ASP A 62 -10.52 -15.67 16.89
CA ASP A 62 -11.08 -15.84 18.23
C ASP A 62 -11.97 -17.09 18.31
N ASP A 63 -11.78 -17.90 19.36
CA ASP A 63 -12.53 -19.13 19.61
C ASP A 63 -14.03 -18.85 19.78
N ASP A 64 -14.39 -17.70 20.35
CA ASP A 64 -15.79 -17.31 20.54
C ASP A 64 -16.47 -16.97 19.20
N TYR A 65 -15.74 -16.34 18.27
CA TYR A 65 -16.25 -16.12 16.92
C TYR A 65 -16.48 -17.44 16.17
N LEU A 66 -15.61 -18.43 16.35
CA LEU A 66 -15.79 -19.76 15.75
C LEU A 66 -17.01 -20.49 16.31
N LYS A 67 -17.27 -20.37 17.61
CA LYS A 67 -18.50 -20.90 18.24
C LYS A 67 -19.73 -20.24 17.65
N ASP A 68 -19.75 -18.91 17.51
CA ASP A 68 -20.88 -18.18 16.90
C ASP A 68 -21.16 -18.66 15.46
N VAL A 69 -20.12 -18.97 14.69
CA VAL A 69 -20.25 -19.51 13.33
C VAL A 69 -20.81 -20.94 13.35
N ALA A 70 -20.36 -21.79 14.27
CA ALA A 70 -20.87 -23.15 14.44
C ALA A 70 -22.33 -23.13 14.89
N ASP A 71 -22.68 -22.24 15.82
CA ASP A 71 -24.04 -22.05 16.31
C ASP A 71 -24.94 -21.51 15.20
N ALA A 72 -24.47 -20.57 14.37
CA ALA A 72 -25.20 -20.12 13.19
C ALA A 72 -25.39 -21.22 12.13
N ALA A 73 -24.48 -22.20 12.04
CA ALA A 73 -24.62 -23.36 11.17
C ALA A 73 -25.67 -24.36 11.69
N ASN A 74 -25.73 -24.54 13.01
CA ASN A 74 -26.63 -25.49 13.68
C ASN A 74 -28.03 -24.92 13.95
N SER A 75 -28.13 -23.62 14.26
CA SER A 75 -29.38 -22.92 14.59
C SER A 75 -29.96 -22.26 13.33
N TYR A 76 -30.58 -23.05 12.48
CA TYR A 76 -31.16 -22.57 11.22
C TYR A 76 -32.54 -21.90 11.37
N GLU A 77 -32.78 -21.17 12.46
CA GLU A 77 -33.95 -20.31 12.56
C GLU A 77 -33.58 -18.90 12.11
N GLY A 78 -34.44 -18.28 11.30
CA GLY A 78 -34.22 -17.03 10.56
C GLY A 78 -34.05 -15.76 11.42
N SER A 79 -33.44 -15.88 12.60
CA SER A 79 -32.97 -14.80 13.43
C SER A 79 -32.12 -13.82 12.60
N PRO A 80 -32.36 -12.50 12.71
CA PRO A 80 -31.57 -11.49 12.01
C PRO A 80 -30.08 -11.56 12.34
N ALA A 81 -29.71 -12.07 13.52
CA ALA A 81 -28.32 -12.30 13.92
C ALA A 81 -27.62 -13.36 13.05
N ASN A 82 -28.28 -14.47 12.76
CA ASN A 82 -27.71 -15.56 11.96
C ASN A 82 -27.54 -15.15 10.49
N LYS A 83 -28.51 -14.39 9.94
CA LYS A 83 -28.38 -13.81 8.59
C LYS A 83 -27.20 -12.84 8.49
N HIS A 84 -26.97 -12.03 9.51
CA HIS A 84 -25.83 -11.13 9.56
C HIS A 84 -24.50 -11.90 9.64
N MET A 85 -24.43 -12.96 10.44
CA MET A 85 -23.24 -13.82 10.54
C MET A 85 -22.94 -14.57 9.24
N ILE A 86 -23.96 -15.14 8.59
CA ILE A 86 -23.85 -15.75 7.26
C ILE A 86 -23.24 -14.75 6.28
N ARG A 87 -23.81 -13.54 6.20
CA ARG A 87 -23.30 -12.51 5.30
C ARG A 87 -21.87 -12.10 5.64
N ARG A 88 -21.53 -11.99 6.93
CA ARG A 88 -20.18 -11.64 7.38
C ARG A 88 -19.16 -12.68 6.93
N VAL A 89 -19.45 -13.97 7.11
CA VAL A 89 -18.58 -15.09 6.72
C VAL A 89 -18.47 -15.24 5.21
N MET A 90 -19.59 -15.06 4.50
CA MET A 90 -19.65 -15.28 3.05
C MET A 90 -19.06 -14.13 2.24
N GLU A 91 -19.31 -12.90 2.66
CA GLU A 91 -18.80 -11.74 1.95
C GLU A 91 -17.41 -11.37 2.47
N ASN A 92 -17.13 -11.32 3.77
CA ASN A 92 -15.92 -10.66 4.26
C ASN A 92 -14.81 -11.63 4.72
N SER A 93 -13.58 -11.11 4.79
CA SER A 93 -12.47 -11.82 5.44
C SER A 93 -12.76 -12.12 6.92
N PRO A 94 -12.31 -13.27 7.46
CA PRO A 94 -12.41 -13.58 8.90
C PRO A 94 -11.82 -12.48 9.78
N TYR A 95 -10.72 -11.90 9.32
CA TYR A 95 -9.86 -11.06 10.15
C TYR A 95 -10.31 -9.60 10.12
N PRO A 96 -10.57 -8.99 11.29
CA PRO A 96 -10.95 -7.59 11.39
C PRO A 96 -9.94 -6.64 10.74
N GLU A 97 -8.65 -6.93 10.86
CA GLU A 97 -7.55 -6.11 10.34
C GLU A 97 -7.56 -6.09 8.80
N VAL A 98 -7.78 -7.25 8.18
CA VAL A 98 -7.88 -7.37 6.72
C VAL A 98 -9.12 -6.64 6.22
N ARG A 99 -10.26 -6.77 6.90
CA ARG A 99 -11.50 -6.04 6.58
C ARG A 99 -11.37 -4.53 6.70
N ALA A 100 -10.56 -4.05 7.64
CA ALA A 100 -10.31 -2.63 7.81
C ALA A 100 -9.39 -2.07 6.71
N ALA A 101 -8.44 -2.89 6.25
CA ALA A 101 -7.41 -2.49 5.29
C ALA A 101 -7.82 -2.67 3.82
N VAL A 102 -8.63 -3.68 3.51
CA VAL A 102 -8.91 -4.13 2.13
C VAL A 102 -10.40 -4.12 1.85
N ARG A 103 -10.79 -3.56 0.70
CA ARG A 103 -12.18 -3.60 0.24
C ARG A 103 -12.52 -5.01 -0.24
N ASN A 104 -13.69 -5.50 0.13
CA ASN A 104 -14.21 -6.79 -0.32
C ASN A 104 -14.77 -6.79 -1.77
N ARG A 105 -14.51 -5.74 -2.52
CA ARG A 105 -15.01 -5.61 -3.90
C ARG A 105 -13.85 -5.21 -4.78
N ASP A 106 -13.80 -5.83 -5.94
CA ASP A 106 -12.86 -5.50 -6.99
C ASP A 106 -13.59 -4.85 -8.17
N GLU A 107 -12.89 -3.97 -8.86
CA GLU A 107 -13.38 -3.26 -10.05
C GLU A 107 -12.50 -3.64 -11.24
N ASP A 108 -13.11 -3.95 -12.38
CA ASP A 108 -12.40 -4.31 -13.61
C ASP A 108 -11.83 -3.06 -14.30
N VAL A 109 -10.70 -2.58 -13.78
CA VAL A 109 -9.95 -1.44 -14.33
C VAL A 109 -8.63 -1.90 -14.97
N PRO A 110 -8.12 -1.19 -16.01
CA PRO A 110 -6.87 -1.55 -16.68
C PRO A 110 -5.68 -1.57 -15.71
N VAL A 111 -4.86 -2.61 -15.75
CA VAL A 111 -3.70 -2.77 -14.86
C VAL A 111 -2.39 -2.64 -15.64
N ASP A 112 -2.32 -3.32 -16.77
CA ASP A 112 -1.14 -3.39 -17.64
C ASP A 112 -1.13 -2.22 -18.63
N THR A 113 -0.53 -1.10 -18.22
CA THR A 113 -0.52 0.13 -19.02
C THR A 113 0.91 0.64 -19.19
N ILE A 114 1.18 1.34 -20.31
CA ILE A 114 2.49 1.97 -20.54
C ILE A 114 2.83 2.93 -19.39
N ARG A 115 1.82 3.66 -18.90
CA ARG A 115 1.95 4.58 -17.75
C ARG A 115 2.49 3.85 -16.51
N ALA A 116 1.91 2.71 -16.14
CA ALA A 116 2.36 1.95 -14.98
C ALA A 116 3.79 1.43 -15.15
N TRP A 117 4.13 0.86 -16.32
CA TRP A 117 5.48 0.37 -16.60
C TRP A 117 6.53 1.47 -16.62
N THR A 118 6.25 2.60 -17.27
CA THR A 118 7.21 3.71 -17.38
C THR A 118 7.50 4.35 -16.03
N ILE A 119 6.46 4.66 -15.24
CA ILE A 119 6.62 5.22 -13.89
C ILE A 119 7.28 4.18 -12.97
N GLY A 120 6.83 2.93 -13.03
CA GLY A 120 7.39 1.82 -12.26
C GLY A 120 8.87 1.65 -12.50
N LEU A 121 9.28 1.41 -13.75
CA LEU A 121 10.68 1.22 -14.13
C LEU A 121 11.54 2.43 -13.71
N LEU A 122 11.07 3.66 -13.97
CA LEU A 122 11.78 4.87 -13.57
C LEU A 122 12.02 4.92 -12.05
N LEU A 123 10.98 4.70 -11.25
CA LEU A 123 11.08 4.71 -9.78
C LEU A 123 11.94 3.54 -9.26
N THR A 124 11.88 2.36 -9.88
CA THR A 124 12.74 1.23 -9.52
C THR A 124 14.21 1.53 -9.77
N THR A 125 14.56 2.12 -10.91
CA THR A 125 15.95 2.49 -11.24
C THR A 125 16.48 3.53 -10.26
N ILE A 126 15.70 4.58 -10.00
CA ILE A 126 16.11 5.64 -9.07
C ILE A 126 16.21 5.09 -7.64
N GLY A 127 15.20 4.35 -7.18
CA GLY A 127 15.14 3.80 -5.82
C GLY A 127 16.27 2.79 -5.54
N ALA A 128 16.50 1.84 -6.45
CA ALA A 128 17.58 0.88 -6.32
C ALA A 128 18.97 1.55 -6.36
N GLY A 129 19.13 2.58 -7.21
CA GLY A 129 20.36 3.38 -7.28
C GLY A 129 20.64 4.15 -5.99
N LEU A 130 19.62 4.80 -5.41
CA LEU A 130 19.73 5.50 -4.13
C LEU A 130 20.06 4.54 -2.99
N ASN A 131 19.39 3.38 -2.90
CA ASN A 131 19.70 2.38 -1.88
C ASN A 131 21.13 1.85 -2.01
N SER A 132 21.61 1.63 -3.23
CA SER A 132 22.99 1.20 -3.48
C SER A 132 24.03 2.26 -3.08
N LEU A 133 23.69 3.54 -3.18
CA LEU A 133 24.54 4.64 -2.71
C LEU A 133 24.51 4.74 -1.17
N PHE A 134 23.33 4.64 -0.57
CA PHE A 134 23.13 4.79 0.87
C PHE A 134 23.59 3.59 1.70
N SER A 135 23.72 2.40 1.09
CA SER A 135 24.29 1.23 1.77
C SER A 135 25.76 1.42 2.14
N LEU A 136 26.47 2.32 1.46
CA LEU A 136 27.87 2.65 1.75
C LEU A 136 28.01 3.65 2.92
N ARG A 137 26.90 4.15 3.47
CA ARG A 137 26.90 5.07 4.62
C ARG A 137 26.87 4.29 5.93
N ALA A 138 27.53 4.82 6.97
CA ALA A 138 27.41 4.36 8.35
C ALA A 138 26.75 5.47 9.21
N PRO A 139 25.55 5.25 9.79
CA PRO A 139 24.66 4.09 9.61
C PRO A 139 24.06 4.02 8.20
N SER A 140 23.68 2.82 7.76
CA SER A 140 23.10 2.60 6.44
C SER A 140 21.66 3.10 6.41
N ILE A 141 21.25 3.64 5.27
CA ILE A 141 19.88 4.17 5.10
C ILE A 141 19.22 3.39 3.97
N ALA A 142 18.05 2.83 4.24
CA ALA A 142 17.23 2.16 3.24
C ALA A 142 15.97 2.97 2.93
N VAL A 143 15.81 3.37 1.67
CA VAL A 143 14.58 3.93 1.14
C VAL A 143 13.59 2.77 0.93
N SER A 144 12.42 2.87 1.55
CA SER A 144 11.38 1.85 1.43
C SER A 144 10.51 2.07 0.20
N SER A 145 9.86 0.99 -0.27
CA SER A 145 8.87 1.04 -1.37
C SER A 145 7.67 1.96 -1.10
N MET A 146 7.42 2.33 0.17
CA MET A 146 6.38 3.28 0.54
C MET A 146 6.62 4.68 -0.03
N VAL A 147 7.88 5.07 -0.21
CA VAL A 147 8.24 6.35 -0.85
C VAL A 147 7.83 6.33 -2.32
N ALA A 148 8.01 5.20 -3.02
CA ALA A 148 7.54 5.05 -4.39
C ALA A 148 6.02 5.11 -4.47
N LEU A 149 5.29 4.53 -3.52
CA LEU A 149 3.82 4.67 -3.44
C LEU A 149 3.41 6.15 -3.33
N LEU A 150 4.07 6.92 -2.46
CA LEU A 150 3.73 8.33 -2.30
C LEU A 150 4.03 9.17 -3.55
N VAL A 151 5.18 8.91 -4.21
CA VAL A 151 5.63 9.65 -5.39
C VAL A 151 4.89 9.22 -6.66
N ALA A 152 4.51 7.95 -6.78
CA ALA A 152 3.80 7.42 -7.95
C ALA A 152 2.42 8.06 -8.13
N HIS A 153 1.74 8.41 -7.04
CA HIS A 153 0.41 9.03 -7.12
C HIS A 153 0.37 10.37 -7.87
N PRO A 154 1.13 11.42 -7.47
CA PRO A 154 1.16 12.66 -8.22
C PRO A 154 1.73 12.48 -9.64
N LEU A 155 2.70 11.57 -9.85
CA LEU A 155 3.22 11.27 -11.19
C LEU A 155 2.15 10.63 -12.10
N GLY A 156 1.36 9.69 -11.58
CA GLY A 156 0.26 9.04 -12.29
C GLY A 156 -0.85 10.04 -12.67
N LEU A 157 -1.22 10.91 -11.73
CA LEU A 157 -2.18 12.00 -11.99
C LEU A 157 -1.64 13.02 -13.00
N ALA A 158 -0.35 13.36 -12.94
CA ALA A 158 0.29 14.25 -13.90
C ALA A 158 0.32 13.62 -15.30
N TRP A 159 0.69 12.34 -15.40
CA TRP A 159 0.67 11.61 -16.66
C TRP A 159 -0.73 11.56 -17.28
N ALA A 160 -1.75 11.27 -16.46
CA ALA A 160 -3.14 11.24 -16.92
C ALA A 160 -3.61 12.60 -17.48
N LYS A 161 -3.08 13.72 -16.97
CA LYS A 161 -3.41 15.08 -17.42
C LYS A 161 -2.59 15.55 -18.63
N VAL A 162 -1.32 15.17 -18.71
CA VAL A 162 -0.37 15.72 -19.70
C VAL A 162 -0.29 14.88 -20.96
N MET A 163 -0.39 13.55 -20.84
CA MET A 163 -0.16 12.66 -21.99
C MET A 163 -1.40 12.54 -22.89
N PRO A 164 -1.20 12.56 -24.22
CA PRO A 164 -2.30 12.44 -25.17
C PRO A 164 -2.88 11.03 -25.16
N ASP A 165 -4.19 10.93 -25.34
CA ASP A 165 -4.88 9.66 -25.56
C ASP A 165 -4.61 9.14 -26.97
N LYS A 166 -3.47 8.45 -27.13
CA LYS A 166 -3.04 7.84 -28.38
C LYS A 166 -2.87 6.33 -28.22
N LYS A 167 -3.33 5.60 -29.23
CA LYS A 167 -3.06 4.18 -29.40
C LYS A 167 -1.80 3.99 -30.21
N ILE A 168 -0.83 3.26 -29.67
CA ILE A 168 0.44 2.95 -30.31
C ILE A 168 0.43 1.46 -30.63
N LYS A 169 0.68 1.11 -31.88
CA LYS A 169 0.87 -0.30 -32.27
C LYS A 169 2.34 -0.64 -32.12
N ALA A 170 2.67 -1.51 -31.17
CA ALA A 170 4.04 -1.98 -30.95
C ALA A 170 4.03 -3.50 -30.72
N PHE A 171 4.96 -4.22 -31.35
CA PHE A 171 5.09 -5.68 -31.24
C PHE A 171 3.82 -6.48 -31.58
N GLY A 172 2.99 -5.98 -32.51
CA GLY A 172 1.73 -6.62 -32.90
C GLY A 172 0.56 -6.41 -31.92
N GLN A 173 0.77 -5.67 -30.82
CA GLN A 173 -0.25 -5.33 -29.83
C GLN A 173 -0.57 -3.83 -29.84
N GLU A 174 -1.85 -3.51 -29.61
CA GLU A 174 -2.31 -2.12 -29.46
C GLU A 174 -2.14 -1.66 -28.01
N TRP A 175 -1.25 -0.70 -27.79
CA TRP A 175 -0.98 -0.11 -26.48
C TRP A 175 -1.63 1.26 -26.36
N HIS A 176 -2.35 1.47 -25.27
CA HIS A 176 -2.95 2.77 -24.97
C HIS A 176 -2.00 3.60 -24.12
N LEU A 177 -1.59 4.77 -24.61
CA LEU A 177 -0.65 5.65 -23.90
C LEU A 177 -1.28 6.32 -22.67
N ASN A 178 -2.60 6.60 -22.73
CA ASN A 178 -3.38 7.15 -21.64
C ASN A 178 -4.77 6.51 -21.60
N PRO A 179 -4.94 5.35 -20.95
CA PRO A 179 -6.19 4.59 -20.97
C PRO A 179 -7.34 5.21 -20.13
N GLY A 180 -7.10 6.35 -19.47
CA GLY A 180 -8.08 7.03 -18.63
C GLY A 180 -7.47 7.58 -17.34
N PRO A 181 -8.32 7.94 -16.35
CA PRO A 181 -7.87 8.38 -15.03
C PRO A 181 -6.90 7.39 -14.39
N PHE A 182 -5.95 7.91 -13.62
CA PHE A 182 -4.99 7.07 -12.91
C PHE A 182 -5.73 6.23 -11.86
N ASN A 183 -5.64 4.91 -11.98
CA ASN A 183 -6.43 4.00 -11.17
C ASN A 183 -5.60 3.32 -10.06
N LEU A 184 -6.31 2.68 -9.13
CA LEU A 184 -5.72 1.98 -7.99
C LEU A 184 -4.80 0.82 -8.43
N LYS A 185 -5.17 0.06 -9.47
CA LYS A 185 -4.44 -1.15 -9.89
C LYS A 185 -3.14 -0.83 -10.62
N GLU A 186 -3.11 0.18 -11.48
CA GLU A 186 -1.89 0.74 -12.07
C GLU A 186 -0.94 1.22 -10.98
N HIS A 187 -1.49 1.90 -9.96
CA HIS A 187 -0.71 2.34 -8.82
C HIS A 187 -0.15 1.15 -8.03
N ALA A 188 -0.97 0.12 -7.77
CA ALA A 188 -0.51 -1.10 -7.12
C ALA A 188 0.64 -1.78 -7.89
N LEU A 189 0.55 -1.85 -9.23
CA LEU A 189 1.60 -2.43 -10.06
C LEU A 189 2.93 -1.69 -9.91
N ILE A 190 2.91 -0.35 -9.93
CA ILE A 190 4.10 0.48 -9.68
C ILE A 190 4.73 0.16 -8.32
N VAL A 191 3.90 0.04 -7.27
CA VAL A 191 4.36 -0.26 -5.91
C VAL A 191 4.95 -1.66 -5.81
N ILE A 192 4.34 -2.65 -6.48
CA ILE A 192 4.86 -4.02 -6.53
C ILE A 192 6.24 -4.04 -7.19
N MET A 193 6.44 -3.31 -8.30
CA MET A 193 7.74 -3.19 -8.96
C MET A 193 8.79 -2.54 -8.02
N ALA A 194 8.42 -1.48 -7.32
CA ALA A 194 9.29 -0.82 -6.33
C ALA A 194 9.65 -1.75 -5.16
N ASN A 195 8.67 -2.49 -4.65
CA ASN A 195 8.87 -3.44 -3.56
C ASN A 195 9.80 -4.59 -3.98
N ALA A 196 9.56 -5.16 -5.16
CA ALA A 196 10.36 -6.25 -5.71
C ALA A 196 11.82 -5.84 -6.03
N SER A 197 12.07 -4.56 -6.29
CA SER A 197 13.40 -4.07 -6.66
C SER A 197 14.23 -3.59 -5.46
N PHE A 198 13.66 -2.79 -4.58
CA PHE A 198 14.40 -2.16 -3.48
C PHE A 198 13.65 -2.14 -2.14
N GLY A 199 12.51 -2.84 -2.04
CA GLY A 199 11.65 -2.84 -0.85
C GLY A 199 12.34 -3.30 0.43
N THR A 200 13.34 -4.17 0.32
CA THR A 200 14.15 -4.70 1.44
C THR A 200 15.60 -4.19 1.43
N GLY A 201 15.87 -3.06 0.75
CA GLY A 201 17.21 -2.47 0.66
C GLY A 201 17.92 -2.79 -0.65
N VAL A 202 19.22 -3.10 -0.57
CA VAL A 202 20.06 -3.39 -1.74
C VAL A 202 20.01 -4.88 -2.08
N ALA A 203 20.06 -5.21 -3.37
CA ALA A 203 20.03 -6.58 -3.82
C ALA A 203 21.31 -7.34 -3.43
N TYR A 204 21.16 -8.45 -2.70
CA TYR A 204 22.25 -9.24 -2.09
C TYR A 204 23.41 -9.63 -3.03
N PHE A 205 23.18 -9.74 -4.34
CA PHE A 205 24.26 -10.02 -5.29
C PHE A 205 25.35 -8.93 -5.26
N THR A 206 25.04 -7.68 -4.88
CA THR A 206 26.02 -6.60 -4.76
C THR A 206 27.06 -6.88 -3.69
N ASP A 207 26.65 -7.47 -2.57
CA ASP A 207 27.54 -7.82 -1.47
C ASP A 207 28.52 -8.92 -1.88
N THR A 208 28.02 -9.87 -2.69
CA THR A 208 28.86 -10.93 -3.28
C THR A 208 29.92 -10.33 -4.21
N ILE A 209 29.53 -9.41 -5.09
CA ILE A 209 30.46 -8.72 -6.00
C ILE A 209 31.45 -7.87 -5.20
N GLN A 210 30.97 -7.14 -4.19
CA GLN A 210 31.83 -6.32 -3.34
C GLN A 210 32.85 -7.18 -2.60
N ALA A 211 32.45 -8.33 -2.06
CA ALA A 211 33.36 -9.25 -1.39
C ALA A 211 34.40 -9.83 -2.36
N GLN A 212 33.99 -10.22 -3.58
CA GLN A 212 34.89 -10.71 -4.63
C GLN A 212 35.97 -9.69 -5.00
N LYS A 213 35.57 -8.42 -5.19
CA LYS A 213 36.51 -7.35 -5.55
C LYS A 213 37.37 -6.90 -4.37
N ALA A 214 36.78 -6.71 -3.19
CA ALA A 214 37.45 -6.13 -2.04
C ALA A 214 38.37 -7.13 -1.32
N PHE A 215 37.90 -8.36 -1.07
CA PHE A 215 38.64 -9.37 -0.31
C PHE A 215 39.38 -10.37 -1.20
N TYR A 216 38.72 -10.89 -2.24
CA TYR A 216 39.31 -11.92 -3.12
C TYR A 216 40.07 -11.37 -4.32
N LYS A 217 40.09 -10.04 -4.50
CA LYS A 217 40.81 -9.33 -5.58
C LYS A 217 40.55 -9.89 -6.98
N THR A 218 39.37 -10.45 -7.21
CA THR A 218 38.99 -11.06 -8.49
C THR A 218 37.84 -10.27 -9.11
N ASP A 219 37.96 -9.94 -10.40
CA ASP A 219 36.90 -9.27 -11.17
C ASP A 219 36.63 -10.05 -12.46
N PHE A 220 35.44 -10.64 -12.56
CA PHE A 220 34.98 -11.40 -13.72
C PHE A 220 34.31 -10.53 -14.79
N GLY A 221 34.28 -9.21 -14.59
CA GLY A 221 33.74 -8.24 -15.55
C GLY A 221 32.22 -8.08 -15.48
N TRP A 222 31.71 -7.14 -16.28
CA TRP A 222 30.31 -6.69 -16.22
C TRP A 222 29.31 -7.78 -16.62
N ALA A 223 29.68 -8.64 -17.58
CA ALA A 223 28.81 -9.67 -18.11
C ALA A 223 28.52 -10.74 -17.04
N PHE A 224 29.57 -11.19 -16.34
CA PHE A 224 29.42 -12.11 -15.21
C PHE A 224 28.55 -11.50 -14.12
N ASN A 225 28.81 -10.24 -13.74
CA ASN A 225 28.03 -9.55 -12.71
C ASN A 225 26.54 -9.43 -13.08
N SER A 226 26.25 -9.19 -14.36
CA SER A 226 24.86 -9.09 -14.85
C SER A 226 24.18 -10.47 -14.86
N CYS A 227 24.87 -11.51 -15.29
CA CYS A 227 24.37 -12.88 -15.21
C CYS A 227 24.14 -13.33 -13.76
N LEU A 228 25.04 -12.96 -12.84
CA LEU A 228 24.89 -13.22 -11.42
C LEU A 228 23.66 -12.50 -10.85
N ALA A 229 23.47 -11.22 -11.20
CA ALA A 229 22.30 -10.45 -10.81
C ALA A 229 21.00 -11.09 -11.32
N VAL A 230 20.92 -11.46 -12.61
CA VAL A 230 19.71 -12.06 -13.19
C VAL A 230 19.43 -13.44 -12.59
N SER A 231 20.45 -14.31 -12.51
CA SER A 231 20.28 -15.68 -11.99
C SER A 231 19.82 -15.72 -10.53
N THR A 232 20.42 -14.90 -9.67
CA THR A 232 20.02 -14.82 -8.25
C THR A 232 18.57 -14.37 -8.11
N GLN A 233 18.13 -13.38 -8.89
CA GLN A 233 16.75 -12.91 -8.85
C GLN A 233 15.75 -13.93 -9.42
N MET A 234 16.10 -14.60 -10.52
CA MET A 234 15.25 -15.64 -11.10
C MET A 234 15.01 -16.81 -10.14
N VAL A 235 16.04 -17.22 -9.38
CA VAL A 235 15.90 -18.26 -8.34
C VAL A 235 14.92 -17.79 -7.25
N GLY A 236 15.05 -16.55 -6.78
CA GLY A 236 14.15 -15.99 -5.77
C GLY A 236 12.69 -15.97 -6.22
N PHE A 237 12.40 -15.43 -7.41
CA PHE A 237 11.04 -15.40 -7.95
C PHE A 237 10.50 -16.79 -8.29
N GLY A 238 11.36 -17.72 -8.70
CA GLY A 238 10.98 -19.12 -8.92
C GLY A 238 10.47 -19.80 -7.66
N ILE A 239 11.20 -19.67 -6.54
CA ILE A 239 10.79 -20.22 -5.25
C ILE A 239 9.52 -19.52 -4.74
N ALA A 240 9.43 -18.20 -4.86
CA ALA A 240 8.24 -17.45 -4.48
C ALA A 240 6.99 -17.91 -5.25
N GLY A 241 7.13 -18.18 -6.56
CA GLY A 241 6.07 -18.72 -7.40
C GLY A 241 5.58 -20.10 -6.94
N LEU A 242 6.50 -21.00 -6.57
CA LEU A 242 6.16 -22.33 -6.04
C LEU A 242 5.43 -22.25 -4.70
N LEU A 243 5.82 -21.32 -3.83
CA LEU A 243 5.23 -21.16 -2.51
C LEU A 243 3.94 -20.33 -2.51
N ARG A 244 3.59 -19.63 -3.60
CA ARG A 244 2.38 -18.79 -3.70
C ARG A 244 1.10 -19.52 -3.29
N ARG A 245 0.93 -20.76 -3.71
CA ARG A 245 -0.26 -21.59 -3.38
C ARG A 245 -0.37 -21.91 -1.89
N ILE A 246 0.74 -21.88 -1.16
CA ILE A 246 0.78 -22.20 0.27
C ILE A 246 0.79 -20.91 1.11
N LEU A 247 1.46 -19.86 0.66
CA LEU A 247 1.72 -18.64 1.43
C LEU A 247 0.84 -17.43 1.05
N VAL A 248 0.11 -17.48 -0.06
CA VAL A 248 -0.66 -16.31 -0.56
C VAL A 248 -2.11 -16.66 -0.88
N GLU A 249 -2.35 -17.79 -1.55
CA GLU A 249 -3.73 -18.19 -1.92
C GLU A 249 -4.64 -18.53 -0.72
N PRO A 250 -4.16 -19.17 0.36
CA PRO A 250 -5.00 -19.42 1.52
C PRO A 250 -5.35 -18.11 2.23
N GLY A 251 -6.64 -17.84 2.39
CA GLY A 251 -7.13 -16.62 3.05
C GLY A 251 -6.69 -16.45 4.51
N SER A 252 -6.19 -17.51 5.15
CA SER A 252 -5.65 -17.48 6.51
C SER A 252 -4.21 -16.97 6.61
N MET A 253 -3.50 -16.87 5.49
CA MET A 253 -2.11 -16.39 5.49
C MET A 253 -2.09 -14.85 5.38
N ILE A 254 -2.05 -14.19 6.53
CA ILE A 254 -2.05 -12.72 6.61
C ILE A 254 -0.62 -12.19 6.59
N TRP A 255 -0.40 -11.13 5.81
CA TRP A 255 0.86 -10.39 5.75
C TRP A 255 0.65 -8.96 6.27
N PRO A 256 0.86 -8.70 7.58
CA PRO A 256 0.52 -7.40 8.19
C PRO A 256 1.23 -6.21 7.54
N GLN A 257 2.48 -6.39 7.12
CA GLN A 257 3.24 -5.33 6.42
C GLN A 257 2.55 -4.90 5.11
N THR A 258 1.94 -5.84 4.39
CA THR A 258 1.19 -5.55 3.15
C THR A 258 -0.09 -4.77 3.42
N LEU A 259 -0.74 -5.01 4.56
CA LEU A 259 -1.98 -4.30 4.94
C LEU A 259 -1.75 -2.79 5.08
N VAL A 260 -0.57 -2.36 5.54
CA VAL A 260 -0.20 -0.95 5.65
C VAL A 260 -0.14 -0.30 4.26
N SER A 261 0.58 -0.92 3.33
CA SER A 261 0.71 -0.45 1.94
C SER A 261 -0.64 -0.40 1.24
N THR A 262 -1.46 -1.43 1.41
CA THR A 262 -2.80 -1.51 0.79
C THR A 262 -3.76 -0.46 1.36
N SER A 263 -3.78 -0.28 2.69
CA SER A 263 -4.60 0.76 3.33
C SER A 263 -4.22 2.15 2.86
N PHE A 264 -2.92 2.40 2.69
CA PHE A 264 -2.41 3.68 2.21
C PHE A 264 -2.77 3.91 0.75
N LEU A 265 -2.64 2.88 -0.09
CA LEU A 265 -3.04 2.91 -1.49
C LEU A 265 -4.53 3.27 -1.66
N TYR A 266 -5.41 2.62 -0.88
CA TYR A 266 -6.83 2.96 -0.87
C TYR A 266 -7.06 4.39 -0.38
N THR A 267 -6.36 4.82 0.67
CA THR A 267 -6.51 6.18 1.22
C THR A 267 -6.16 7.26 0.21
N LEU A 268 -5.17 7.03 -0.65
CA LEU A 268 -4.77 7.99 -1.70
C LEU A 268 -5.80 8.09 -2.85
N HIS A 269 -6.50 6.99 -3.14
CA HIS A 269 -7.51 6.90 -4.20
C HIS A 269 -8.95 7.00 -3.67
N ASP A 270 -9.13 7.33 -2.39
CA ASP A 270 -10.45 7.50 -1.77
C ASP A 270 -10.82 8.98 -1.65
N ASP A 271 -11.58 9.46 -2.64
CA ASP A 271 -12.11 10.82 -2.67
C ASP A 271 -13.41 10.99 -1.86
N THR A 272 -13.83 9.97 -1.10
CA THR A 272 -15.08 10.02 -0.34
C THR A 272 -15.00 11.09 0.76
N PRO A 273 -15.95 12.05 0.80
CA PRO A 273 -15.96 13.06 1.84
C PRO A 273 -16.16 12.42 3.22
N PRO A 274 -15.46 12.90 4.27
CA PRO A 274 -15.60 12.33 5.61
C PRO A 274 -17.05 12.47 6.08
N ASN A 275 -17.68 11.33 6.40
CA ASN A 275 -19.02 11.30 6.97
C ASN A 275 -18.93 11.30 8.51
N PRO A 276 -19.33 12.39 9.19
CA PRO A 276 -19.19 12.52 10.65
C PRO A 276 -19.94 11.44 11.44
N ALA A 277 -20.97 10.83 10.84
CA ALA A 277 -21.78 9.78 11.46
C ALA A 277 -21.04 8.43 11.56
N THR A 278 -20.05 8.18 10.69
CA THR A 278 -19.27 6.93 10.68
C THR A 278 -17.88 7.08 11.29
N THR A 279 -17.50 8.28 11.72
CA THR A 279 -16.13 8.60 12.19
C THR A 279 -16.14 9.27 13.57
N ASN A 280 -17.13 8.95 14.43
CA ASN A 280 -17.24 9.50 15.79
C ASN A 280 -17.08 11.03 15.85
N GLY A 281 -17.66 11.76 14.89
CA GLY A 281 -17.60 13.23 14.83
C GLY A 281 -16.31 13.83 14.24
N TRP A 282 -15.32 13.03 13.84
CA TRP A 282 -14.12 13.54 13.16
C TRP A 282 -14.45 14.10 11.78
N ARG A 283 -13.94 15.30 11.49
CA ARG A 283 -14.15 16.03 10.23
C ARG A 283 -12.93 16.08 9.33
N ILE A 284 -11.78 15.60 9.80
CA ILE A 284 -10.53 15.66 9.05
C ILE A 284 -10.54 14.54 8.00
N PRO A 285 -10.39 14.85 6.69
CA PRO A 285 -10.27 13.82 5.66
C PRO A 285 -8.94 13.06 5.82
N ARG A 286 -8.96 11.76 5.49
CA ARG A 286 -7.82 10.85 5.72
C ARG A 286 -6.51 11.36 5.13
N TYR A 287 -6.55 11.93 3.93
CA TYR A 287 -5.38 12.50 3.27
C TYR A 287 -4.76 13.69 4.04
N ARG A 288 -5.57 14.58 4.63
CA ARG A 288 -5.05 15.70 5.44
C ARG A 288 -4.46 15.22 6.75
N TYR A 289 -5.10 14.24 7.39
CA TYR A 289 -4.55 13.61 8.59
C TYR A 289 -3.18 13.00 8.31
N PHE A 290 -3.04 12.27 7.21
CA PHE A 290 -1.75 11.74 6.75
C PHE A 290 -0.70 12.85 6.60
N LEU A 291 -1.02 13.97 5.94
CA LEU A 291 -0.08 15.08 5.77
C LEU A 291 0.35 15.70 7.11
N TYR A 292 -0.56 15.85 8.08
CA TYR A 292 -0.20 16.38 9.40
C TYR A 292 0.79 15.48 10.14
N VAL A 293 0.53 14.17 10.15
CA VAL A 293 1.43 13.19 10.77
C VAL A 293 2.76 13.13 10.02
N PHE A 294 2.74 13.15 8.68
CA PHE A 294 3.94 13.15 7.85
C PHE A 294 4.82 14.38 8.11
N THR A 295 4.24 15.59 8.15
CA THR A 295 4.99 16.81 8.45
C THR A 295 5.51 16.81 9.88
N GLY A 296 4.72 16.35 10.85
CA GLY A 296 5.16 16.22 12.24
C GLY A 296 6.34 15.25 12.38
N ALA A 297 6.26 14.08 11.75
CA ALA A 297 7.35 13.12 11.70
C ALA A 297 8.57 13.69 11.00
N PHE A 298 8.40 14.35 9.84
CA PHE A 298 9.50 15.01 9.13
C PHE A 298 10.25 15.99 10.03
N VAL A 299 9.54 16.87 10.75
CA VAL A 299 10.17 17.81 11.69
C VAL A 299 10.88 17.06 12.83
N TRP A 300 10.25 16.03 13.39
CA TRP A 300 10.82 15.21 14.46
C TRP A 300 12.11 14.49 14.06
N TYR A 301 12.22 13.98 12.83
CA TYR A 301 13.44 13.32 12.35
C TYR A 301 14.49 14.31 11.85
N TRP A 302 14.06 15.38 11.18
CA TRP A 302 14.96 16.36 10.58
C TRP A 302 15.67 17.22 11.64
N PHE A 303 14.98 17.57 12.72
CA PHE A 303 15.54 18.43 13.77
C PHE A 303 16.76 17.82 14.48
N PRO A 304 16.69 16.63 15.12
CA PRO A 304 17.85 15.99 15.73
C PRO A 304 18.84 15.48 14.68
N GLY A 305 18.39 15.11 13.47
CA GLY A 305 19.28 14.58 12.44
C GLY A 305 20.16 15.62 11.74
N PHE A 306 19.69 16.88 11.63
CA PHE A 306 20.39 17.92 10.86
C PHE A 306 20.65 19.21 11.65
N ILE A 307 19.66 19.72 12.38
CA ILE A 307 19.76 21.03 13.05
C ILE A 307 20.50 20.92 14.39
N ALA A 308 20.18 19.90 15.18
CA ALA A 308 20.73 19.68 16.51
C ALA A 308 21.20 18.22 16.71
N PRO A 309 22.31 17.80 16.05
CA PRO A 309 22.85 16.43 16.15
C PRO A 309 23.11 15.94 17.57
N PHE A 310 23.39 16.85 18.51
CA PHE A 310 23.60 16.51 19.92
C PHE A 310 22.34 15.96 20.62
N LEU A 311 21.14 16.14 20.04
CA LEU A 311 19.90 15.53 20.53
C LEU A 311 19.72 14.08 20.07
N SER A 312 20.41 13.67 19.00
CA SER A 312 20.36 12.30 18.49
C SER A 312 21.02 11.33 19.47
N VAL A 313 22.14 11.71 20.09
CA VAL A 313 22.74 10.97 21.21
C VAL A 313 22.90 11.92 22.39
N PHE A 314 21.88 11.98 23.24
CA PHE A 314 21.79 12.92 24.35
C PHE A 314 22.57 12.42 25.56
N ALA A 315 23.90 12.43 25.45
CA ALA A 315 24.82 12.00 26.50
C ALA A 315 25.24 13.16 27.43
N PHE A 316 24.28 13.83 28.06
CA PHE A 316 24.53 15.06 28.84
C PHE A 316 25.59 14.90 29.94
N ALA A 317 25.72 13.70 30.53
CA ALA A 317 26.72 13.42 31.55
C ALA A 317 28.16 13.57 31.03
N THR A 318 28.39 13.31 29.74
CA THR A 318 29.70 13.52 29.10
C THR A 318 30.02 15.00 28.91
N TRP A 319 29.00 15.88 28.84
CA TRP A 319 29.21 17.33 28.73
C TRP A 319 29.69 17.95 30.04
N ILE A 320 29.31 17.38 31.19
CA ILE A 320 29.72 17.87 32.52
C ILE A 320 31.24 17.69 32.72
N LYS A 321 31.79 16.57 32.24
CA LYS A 321 33.24 16.30 32.35
C LYS A 321 33.77 15.55 31.11
N PRO A 322 33.98 16.27 29.99
CA PRO A 322 34.25 15.66 28.68
C PRO A 322 35.59 14.94 28.58
N ASN A 323 36.59 15.35 29.36
CA ASN A 323 37.94 14.78 29.32
C ASN A 323 38.14 13.61 30.30
N ASN A 324 37.08 13.13 30.97
CA ASN A 324 37.19 12.02 31.90
C ASN A 324 36.86 10.69 31.22
N ALA A 325 37.87 9.83 31.06
CA ALA A 325 37.73 8.51 30.46
C ALA A 325 36.63 7.66 31.13
N LEU A 326 36.50 7.73 32.47
CA LEU A 326 35.50 6.96 33.21
C LEU A 326 34.07 7.43 32.90
N VAL A 327 33.86 8.73 32.74
CA VAL A 327 32.54 9.29 32.40
C VAL A 327 32.16 8.93 30.96
N ASN A 328 33.10 9.03 30.02
CA ASN A 328 32.85 8.68 28.62
C ASN A 328 32.62 7.18 28.41
N GLN A 329 33.29 6.32 29.17
CA GLN A 329 33.05 4.87 29.11
C GLN A 329 31.68 4.50 29.70
N LEU A 330 31.28 5.12 30.81
CA LEU A 330 30.01 4.80 31.48
C LEU A 330 28.79 5.42 30.78
N PHE A 331 28.90 6.67 30.31
CA PHE A 331 27.76 7.45 29.80
C PHE A 331 27.90 7.90 28.34
N GLY A 332 29.00 7.59 27.66
CA GLY A 332 29.15 7.90 26.23
C GLY A 332 28.23 7.04 25.37
N GLY A 333 27.55 7.65 24.40
CA GLY A 333 26.61 6.93 23.53
C GLY A 333 27.26 6.16 22.38
N TRP A 334 28.43 6.62 21.88
CA TRP A 334 29.16 5.94 20.80
C TRP A 334 30.40 5.17 21.30
N THR A 335 31.08 5.72 22.30
CA THR A 335 32.36 5.22 22.82
C THR A 335 32.22 4.48 24.15
N GLY A 336 31.00 4.40 24.68
CA GLY A 336 30.71 3.90 26.01
C GLY A 336 29.49 2.99 26.03
N ILE A 337 29.12 2.55 27.23
CA ILE A 337 28.03 1.60 27.48
C ILE A 337 26.67 2.33 27.51
N SER A 338 26.67 3.67 27.53
CA SER A 338 25.47 4.51 27.56
C SER A 338 24.47 4.12 28.66
N LEU A 339 24.90 4.11 29.94
CA LEU A 339 24.06 3.72 31.08
C LEU A 339 22.73 4.47 31.22
N ILE A 340 22.64 5.69 30.66
CA ILE A 340 21.40 6.46 30.55
C ILE A 340 21.19 6.74 29.06
N PRO A 341 20.58 5.80 28.30
CA PRO A 341 20.40 5.96 26.87
C PRO A 341 19.21 6.90 26.62
N ILE A 342 19.50 8.19 26.46
CA ILE A 342 18.52 9.20 26.04
C ILE A 342 18.82 9.56 24.60
N THR A 343 17.81 9.44 23.76
CA THR A 343 17.83 9.88 22.37
C THR A 343 16.49 10.52 22.04
N PHE A 344 16.53 11.62 21.31
CA PHE A 344 15.36 12.24 20.69
C PHE A 344 15.25 11.91 19.20
N ASP A 345 16.09 10.99 18.72
CA ASP A 345 16.14 10.54 17.35
C ASP A 345 15.78 9.05 17.30
N TRP A 346 14.61 8.76 16.75
CA TRP A 346 14.11 7.40 16.66
C TRP A 346 15.00 6.51 15.79
N SER A 347 15.77 7.07 14.84
CA SER A 347 16.71 6.29 14.03
C SER A 347 17.82 5.63 14.87
N GLN A 348 18.23 6.24 15.98
CA GLN A 348 19.22 5.65 16.90
C GLN A 348 18.65 4.46 17.69
N ILE A 349 17.33 4.40 17.85
CA ILE A 349 16.65 3.28 18.52
C ILE A 349 16.32 2.17 17.53
N SER A 350 15.80 2.54 16.36
CA SER A 350 15.31 1.58 15.37
C SER A 350 16.41 0.90 14.56
N GLY A 351 17.63 1.44 14.56
CA GLY A 351 18.78 0.95 13.78
C GLY A 351 18.87 1.59 12.41
#